data_AF-A0A447JEL9-F1
#
_entry.id   AF-A0A447JEL9-F1
#
_cell.length_a   1.000
_cell.length_b   1.000
_cell.length_c   1.000
_cell.angle_alpha   90.00
_cell.angle_beta   90.00
_cell.angle_gamma   90.00
#
_symmetry.space_group_name_H-M   'P 1'
#
loop_
_entity.id
_entity.type
_entity.pdbx_description
1 polymer ?
#
loop_
_entity_poly.entity_id
_entity_poly.type
_entity_poly.pdbx_seq_one_letter_code
_entity_poly.pdbx_strand_id
1 'polypeptide(L)'
;MSGARTQFSGDTATLLVENGRSSTLWPQVVSVIQAKNYPIEKRDDASQTLTTDWVNWNRLDEDEQYRGRYQISVKPQGYQQAVTVKLVNLEQAGKPVADAASLQRYSTEMMNVISAGLDKTATDAANAAQKPFRRNDGCAERR
;
A
#
# COMPACT_ATOMS: atom_id res chain seq x y z
N MET A 1 -7.91 14.42 1.77
CA MET A 1 -7.34 13.49 0.77
C MET A 1 -7.66 14.01 -0.62
N SER A 2 -6.65 14.39 -1.40
CA SER A 2 -6.83 15.04 -2.69
C SER A 2 -6.47 14.06 -3.82
N GLY A 3 -7.42 13.74 -4.69
CA GLY A 3 -7.16 13.34 -6.09
C GLY A 3 -6.78 11.89 -6.40
N ALA A 4 -6.86 10.92 -5.47
CA ALA A 4 -6.56 9.53 -5.81
C ALA A 4 -7.78 8.84 -6.45
N ARG A 5 -7.63 8.31 -7.67
CA ARG A 5 -8.71 7.61 -8.40
C ARG A 5 -8.42 6.12 -8.48
N THR A 6 -9.30 5.31 -7.91
CA THR A 6 -9.23 3.85 -7.99
C THR A 6 -10.03 3.34 -9.19
N GLN A 7 -9.42 2.45 -9.96
CA GLN A 7 -10.02 1.76 -11.09
C GLN A 7 -9.85 0.25 -10.90
N PHE A 8 -10.87 -0.52 -11.24
CA PHE A 8 -10.83 -1.97 -11.15
C PHE A 8 -11.08 -2.60 -12.52
N SER A 9 -10.35 -3.65 -12.83
CA SER A 9 -10.48 -4.44 -14.05
C SER A 9 -10.19 -5.91 -13.73
N GLY A 10 -11.25 -6.69 -13.48
CA GLY A 10 -11.15 -8.11 -13.13
C GLY A 10 -10.31 -8.35 -11.87
N ASP A 11 -9.15 -8.99 -12.04
CA ASP A 11 -8.15 -9.30 -11.01
C ASP A 11 -7.16 -8.16 -10.71
N THR A 12 -7.28 -7.03 -11.40
CA THR A 12 -6.33 -5.93 -11.29
C THR A 12 -7.01 -4.64 -10.81
N ALA A 13 -6.47 -4.07 -9.74
CA ALA A 13 -6.85 -2.77 -9.20
C ALA A 13 -5.74 -1.74 -9.48
N THR A 14 -6.10 -0.59 -10.02
CA THR A 14 -5.18 0.51 -10.32
C THR A 14 -5.58 1.76 -9.55
N LEU A 15 -4.67 2.33 -8.78
CA LEU A 15 -4.84 3.61 -8.11
C LEU A 15 -3.98 4.66 -8.81
N LEU A 16 -4.62 5.65 -9.40
CA LEU A 16 -3.94 6.80 -9.98
C LEU A 16 -3.79 7.86 -8.90
N VAL A 17 -2.55 8.29 -8.67
CA VAL A 17 -2.18 9.30 -7.68
C VAL A 17 -1.47 10.44 -8.38
N GLU A 18 -1.92 11.67 -8.14
CA GLU A 18 -1.28 12.87 -8.66
C GLU A 18 0.03 13.14 -7.93
N ASN A 19 1.10 13.39 -8.68
CA ASN A 19 2.39 13.76 -8.10
C ASN A 19 2.30 15.16 -7.47
N GLY A 20 2.02 15.21 -6.17
CA GLY A 20 2.38 16.35 -5.33
C GLY A 20 3.91 16.45 -5.23
N ARG A 21 4.45 17.68 -5.21
CA ARG A 21 5.86 18.06 -5.45
C ARG A 21 6.99 17.35 -4.68
N SER A 22 6.77 16.31 -3.85
CA SER A 22 7.84 15.89 -2.92
C SER A 22 7.83 14.46 -2.36
N SER A 23 7.16 13.46 -2.93
CA SER A 23 7.41 12.08 -2.46
C SER A 23 7.29 11.03 -3.55
N THR A 24 8.32 10.19 -3.65
CA THR A 24 8.27 8.94 -4.40
C THR A 24 7.22 8.04 -3.75
N LEU A 25 6.22 7.61 -4.51
CA LEU A 25 5.12 6.82 -3.98
C LEU A 25 5.52 5.37 -3.69
N TRP A 26 6.47 4.84 -4.46
CA TRP A 26 7.01 3.49 -4.28
C TRP A 26 7.46 3.16 -2.84
N PRO A 27 8.38 3.91 -2.21
CA PRO A 27 8.81 3.60 -0.83
C PRO A 27 7.67 3.73 0.19
N GLN A 28 6.66 4.57 -0.06
CA GLN A 28 5.48 4.64 0.80
C GLN A 28 4.67 3.35 0.70
N VAL A 29 4.39 2.86 -0.51
CA VAL A 29 3.68 1.59 -0.72
C VAL A 29 4.42 0.45 -0.01
N VAL A 30 5.74 0.35 -0.17
CA VAL A 30 6.52 -0.69 0.50
C VAL A 30 6.46 -0.56 2.02
N SER A 31 6.53 0.66 2.55
CA SER A 31 6.42 0.90 4.00
C SER A 31 5.05 0.46 4.54
N VAL A 32 3.96 0.64 3.78
CA VAL A 32 2.62 0.18 4.16
C VAL A 32 2.57 -1.34 4.23
N ILE A 33 3.08 -2.04 3.22
CA ILE A 33 3.11 -3.52 3.18
C ILE A 33 3.93 -4.06 4.36
N GLN A 34 5.07 -3.45 4.66
CA GLN A 34 5.90 -3.80 5.80
C GLN A 34 5.21 -3.50 7.15
N ALA A 35 4.56 -2.34 7.29
CA ALA A 35 3.82 -1.98 8.50
C ALA A 35 2.64 -2.91 8.77
N LYS A 36 2.06 -3.49 7.71
CA LYS A 36 1.02 -4.53 7.80
C LYS A 36 1.56 -5.92 8.10
N ASN A 37 2.89 -6.10 8.14
CA ASN A 37 3.56 -7.39 8.32
C ASN A 37 3.18 -8.42 7.24
N TYR A 38 2.92 -7.94 6.01
CA TYR A 38 2.67 -8.86 4.91
C TYR A 38 3.98 -9.48 4.41
N PRO A 39 4.03 -10.81 4.20
CA PRO A 39 5.21 -11.48 3.71
C PRO A 39 5.51 -11.04 2.26
N ILE A 40 6.76 -10.70 1.99
CA ILE A 40 7.23 -10.27 0.67
C ILE A 40 8.08 -11.40 0.09
N GLU A 41 7.57 -12.05 -0.95
CA GLU A 41 8.29 -13.12 -1.66
C GLU A 41 9.41 -12.53 -2.52
N LYS A 42 9.14 -11.42 -3.22
CA LYS A 42 10.12 -10.75 -4.08
C LYS A 42 9.90 -9.24 -4.07
N ARG A 43 10.98 -8.48 -3.97
CA ARG A 43 10.97 -7.02 -4.08
C ARG A 43 12.03 -6.59 -5.07
N ASP A 44 11.65 -5.74 -6.02
CA ASP A 44 12.53 -5.11 -6.98
C ASP A 44 12.23 -3.60 -6.98
N ASP A 45 13.10 -2.86 -6.28
CA ASP A 45 12.99 -1.41 -6.16
C ASP A 45 13.36 -0.67 -7.45
N ALA A 46 14.16 -1.28 -8.33
CA ALA A 46 14.56 -0.68 -9.61
C ALA A 46 13.38 -0.69 -10.59
N SER A 47 12.67 -1.81 -10.66
CA SER A 47 11.45 -1.96 -11.46
C SER A 47 10.18 -1.46 -10.74
N GLN A 48 10.32 -0.99 -9.49
CA GLN A 48 9.21 -0.58 -8.62
C GLN A 48 8.09 -1.62 -8.57
N THR A 49 8.47 -2.88 -8.36
CA THR A 49 7.55 -4.03 -8.29
C THR A 49 7.84 -4.88 -7.06
N LEU A 50 6.77 -5.41 -6.46
CA LEU A 50 6.81 -6.23 -5.26
C LEU A 50 5.78 -7.32 -5.40
N THR A 51 6.19 -8.55 -5.13
CA THR A 51 5.33 -9.72 -5.06
C THR A 51 5.25 -10.12 -3.60
N THR A 52 4.03 -10.10 -3.07
CA THR A 52 3.71 -10.63 -1.74
C THR A 52 3.58 -12.14 -1.82
N ASP A 53 3.94 -12.82 -0.73
CA ASP A 53 3.54 -14.22 -0.53
C ASP A 53 2.05 -14.25 -0.13
N TRP A 54 1.57 -15.39 0.40
CA TRP A 54 0.20 -15.55 0.87
C TRP A 54 -0.14 -14.55 1.98
N VAL A 55 -0.94 -13.55 1.62
CA VAL A 55 -1.55 -12.61 2.56
C VAL A 55 -2.86 -13.22 3.04
N ASN A 56 -2.93 -13.52 4.33
CA ASN A 56 -4.12 -14.09 4.95
C ASN A 56 -5.10 -12.99 5.36
N TRP A 57 -6.32 -13.07 4.85
CA TRP A 57 -7.42 -12.17 5.20
C TRP A 57 -8.23 -12.81 6.31
N ASN A 58 -8.01 -12.32 7.53
CA ASN A 58 -8.78 -12.78 8.69
C ASN A 58 -10.05 -11.93 8.84
N ARG A 59 -11.17 -12.44 8.31
CA ARG A 59 -12.49 -11.84 8.43
C ARG A 59 -13.32 -12.62 9.42
N LEU A 60 -13.90 -11.94 10.42
CA LEU A 60 -14.73 -12.57 11.45
C LEU A 60 -16.09 -13.03 10.93
N ASP A 61 -16.51 -12.48 9.79
CA ASP A 61 -17.77 -12.78 9.12
C ASP A 61 -17.67 -13.89 8.08
N GLU A 62 -16.47 -14.45 7.85
CA GLU A 62 -16.26 -15.54 6.91
C GLU A 62 -15.84 -16.81 7.66
N ASP A 63 -16.55 -17.91 7.40
CA ASP A 63 -16.28 -19.21 8.02
C ASP A 63 -14.89 -19.75 7.63
N GLU A 64 -14.43 -19.40 6.43
CA GLU A 64 -13.17 -19.86 5.85
C GLU A 64 -12.31 -18.66 5.45
N GLN A 65 -11.06 -18.65 5.93
CA GLN A 65 -10.12 -17.59 5.60
C GLN A 65 -9.67 -17.66 4.14
N TYR A 66 -9.62 -16.48 3.53
CA TYR A 66 -9.04 -16.32 2.20
C TYR A 66 -7.59 -15.88 2.31
N ARG A 67 -6.77 -16.44 1.44
CA ARG A 67 -5.40 -16.03 1.24
C ARG A 67 -5.19 -15.60 -0.21
N GLY A 68 -4.56 -14.45 -0.40
CA GLY A 68 -4.25 -13.94 -1.72
C GLY A 68 -2.76 -13.68 -1.88
N ARG A 69 -2.23 -13.94 -3.08
CA ARG A 69 -0.92 -13.47 -3.50
C ARG A 69 -1.09 -12.28 -4.43
N TYR A 70 -0.42 -11.19 -4.11
CA TYR A 70 -0.56 -9.93 -4.83
C TYR A 70 0.77 -9.51 -5.43
N GLN A 71 0.72 -9.06 -6.67
CA GLN A 71 1.80 -8.35 -7.32
C GLN A 71 1.44 -6.86 -7.35
N ILE A 72 2.25 -6.06 -6.68
CA ILE A 72 2.09 -4.62 -6.56
C ILE A 72 3.19 -3.97 -7.39
N SER A 73 2.83 -3.04 -8.27
CA SER A 73 3.80 -2.28 -9.06
C SER A 73 3.41 -0.83 -9.12
N VAL A 74 4.40 0.06 -9.17
CA VAL A 74 4.17 1.49 -9.34
C VAL A 74 4.79 1.90 -10.67
N LYS A 75 3.98 2.45 -11.55
CA LYS A 75 4.43 2.94 -12.86
C LYS A 75 4.07 4.40 -13.02
N PRO A 76 4.99 5.25 -13.53
CA PRO A 76 4.63 6.59 -13.93
C PRO A 76 3.64 6.53 -15.11
N GLN A 77 2.50 7.20 -15.00
CA GLN A 77 1.47 7.31 -16.02
C GLN A 77 1.22 8.79 -16.34
N GLY A 78 1.98 9.31 -17.32
CA GLY A 78 1.97 10.73 -17.64
C GLY A 78 2.45 11.58 -16.46
N TYR A 79 1.59 12.47 -15.96
CA TYR A 79 1.88 13.31 -14.79
C TYR A 79 1.55 12.64 -13.45
N GLN A 80 0.84 11.49 -13.49
CA GLN A 80 0.40 10.75 -12.32
C GLN A 80 1.28 9.51 -12.10
N GLN A 81 1.24 8.92 -10.90
CA GLN A 81 1.76 7.58 -10.65
C GLN A 81 0.58 6.62 -10.54
N ALA A 82 0.67 5.49 -11.23
CA ALA A 82 -0.31 4.43 -11.17
C ALA A 82 0.24 3.28 -10.31
N VAL A 83 -0.44 3.01 -9.19
CA VAL A 83 -0.21 1.81 -8.39
C VAL A 83 -1.12 0.73 -8.93
N THR A 84 -0.53 -0.31 -9.50
CA THR A 84 -1.26 -1.48 -9.96
C THR A 84 -1.08 -2.60 -8.96
N VAL A 85 -2.19 -3.10 -8.43
CA VAL A 85 -2.29 -4.26 -7.57
C VAL A 85 -2.98 -5.36 -8.37
N LYS A 86 -2.23 -6.41 -8.69
CA LYS A 86 -2.75 -7.58 -9.38
C LYS A 86 -2.87 -8.74 -8.42
N LEU A 87 -4.04 -9.34 -8.33
CA LEU A 87 -4.27 -10.58 -7.61
C LEU A 87 -3.77 -11.75 -8.47
N VAL A 88 -2.66 -12.36 -8.07
CA VAL A 88 -2.00 -13.44 -8.81
C VAL A 88 -2.68 -14.78 -8.54
N ASN A 89 -2.94 -15.06 -7.26
CA ASN A 89 -3.63 -16.25 -6.81
C ASN A 89 -4.54 -15.88 -5.65
N LEU A 90 -5.71 -16.50 -5.61
CA LEU A 90 -6.64 -16.44 -4.49
C LEU A 90 -7.00 -17.86 -4.10
N GLU A 91 -6.97 -18.13 -2.81
CA GLU A 91 -7.40 -19.41 -2.24
C GLU A 91 -8.28 -19.18 -1.03
N GLN A 92 -9.27 -20.04 -0.85
CA GLN A 92 -10.13 -20.11 0.32
C GLN A 92 -10.04 -21.52 0.89
N ALA A 93 -9.69 -21.64 2.17
CA ALA A 93 -9.53 -22.97 2.81
C ALA A 93 -8.57 -23.91 2.05
N GLY A 94 -7.57 -23.35 1.35
CA GLY A 94 -6.64 -24.10 0.50
C GLY A 94 -7.19 -24.53 -0.87
N LYS A 95 -8.39 -24.09 -1.25
CA LYS A 95 -8.96 -24.30 -2.59
C LYS A 95 -8.75 -23.05 -3.44
N PRO A 96 -8.30 -23.18 -4.71
CA PRO A 96 -8.18 -22.03 -5.60
C PRO A 96 -9.56 -21.43 -5.89
N VAL A 97 -9.64 -20.12 -5.73
CA VAL A 97 -10.84 -19.33 -5.99
C VAL A 97 -10.58 -18.42 -7.18
N ALA A 98 -11.44 -18.52 -8.18
CA ALA A 98 -11.36 -17.72 -9.41
C ALA A 98 -12.70 -17.06 -9.77
N ASP A 99 -13.62 -16.96 -8.80
CA ASP A 99 -14.90 -16.28 -9.03
C ASP A 99 -14.70 -14.76 -9.08
N ALA A 100 -15.40 -14.10 -10.01
CA ALA A 100 -15.21 -12.68 -10.26
C ALA A 100 -15.50 -11.79 -9.04
N ALA A 101 -16.45 -12.20 -8.19
CA ALA A 101 -16.84 -11.42 -7.01
C ALA A 101 -15.74 -11.42 -5.94
N SER A 102 -15.15 -12.59 -5.65
CA SER A 102 -14.03 -12.73 -4.73
C SER A 102 -12.79 -12.05 -5.28
N LEU A 103 -12.45 -12.26 -6.56
CA LEU A 103 -11.29 -11.60 -7.17
C LEU A 103 -11.40 -10.07 -7.07
N GLN A 104 -12.56 -9.50 -7.39
CA GLN A 104 -12.80 -8.07 -7.26
C GLN A 104 -12.73 -7.60 -5.80
N ARG A 105 -13.35 -8.33 -4.88
CA ARG A 105 -13.37 -8.01 -3.46
C ARG A 105 -11.96 -8.00 -2.87
N TYR A 106 -11.18 -9.05 -3.07
CA TYR A 106 -9.84 -9.17 -2.51
C TYR A 106 -8.82 -8.21 -3.15
N SER A 107 -8.99 -7.91 -4.43
CA SER A 107 -8.24 -6.82 -5.09
C SER A 107 -8.58 -5.45 -4.48
N THR A 108 -9.86 -5.22 -4.16
CA THR A 108 -10.32 -3.99 -3.50
C THR A 108 -9.83 -3.88 -2.06
N GLU A 109 -9.85 -4.98 -1.30
CA GLU A 109 -9.32 -5.02 0.07
C GLU A 109 -7.84 -4.65 0.12
N MET A 110 -7.01 -5.26 -0.74
CA MET A 110 -5.59 -4.90 -0.81
C MET A 110 -5.40 -3.44 -1.21
N MET A 111 -6.21 -2.93 -2.13
CA MET A 111 -6.15 -1.54 -2.54
C MET A 111 -6.57 -0.57 -1.42
N ASN A 112 -7.58 -0.93 -0.62
CA ASN A 112 -8.00 -0.16 0.55
C ASN A 112 -6.90 -0.10 1.61
N VAL A 113 -6.21 -1.23 1.84
CA VAL A 113 -5.07 -1.28 2.77
C VAL A 113 -3.94 -0.35 2.33
N ILE A 114 -3.58 -0.37 1.04
CA ILE A 114 -2.55 0.52 0.50
C ILE A 114 -2.99 1.97 0.63
N SER A 115 -4.21 2.29 0.21
CA SER A 115 -4.76 3.66 0.25
C SER A 115 -4.77 4.23 1.67
N ALA A 116 -5.26 3.46 2.64
CA ALA A 116 -5.27 3.86 4.06
C ALA A 116 -3.85 4.01 4.63
N GLY A 117 -2.92 3.14 4.24
CA GLY A 117 -1.53 3.24 4.65
C GLY A 117 -0.80 4.44 4.05
N LEU A 118 -1.10 4.79 2.79
CA LEU A 118 -0.55 5.96 2.12
C LEU A 118 -1.02 7.26 2.82
N ASP A 119 -2.31 7.37 3.15
CA ASP A 119 -2.83 8.52 3.89
C ASP A 119 -2.22 8.65 5.30
N LYS A 120 -2.07 7.52 5.99
CA LYS A 120 -1.38 7.48 7.28
C LYS A 120 0.07 7.92 7.16
N THR A 121 0.80 7.42 6.16
CA THR A 121 2.20 7.78 5.90
C THR A 121 2.34 9.27 5.57
N ALA A 122 1.43 9.82 4.77
CA ALA A 122 1.40 11.25 4.46
C ALA A 122 1.14 12.10 5.71
N THR A 123 0.22 11.66 6.57
CA THR A 123 -0.07 12.32 7.85
C THR A 123 1.12 12.26 8.81
N ASP A 124 1.77 11.11 8.94
CA ASP A 124 2.95 10.93 9.79
C ASP A 124 4.14 11.76 9.28
N ALA A 125 4.35 11.83 7.96
CA ALA A 125 5.37 12.69 7.35
C ALA A 125 5.09 14.18 7.59
N ALA A 126 3.83 14.61 7.46
CA ALA A 126 3.42 15.98 7.77
C ALA A 126 3.63 16.32 9.26
N ASN A 127 3.30 15.39 10.15
CA ASN A 127 3.50 15.53 11.60
C ASN A 127 4.98 15.54 11.98
N ALA A 128 5.83 14.72 11.34
CA ALA A 128 7.27 14.70 11.56
C ALA A 128 7.93 16.00 11.08
N ALA A 129 7.48 16.55 9.94
CA ALA A 129 7.92 17.86 9.46
C ALA A 129 7.45 19.02 10.37
N GLN A 130 6.35 18.84 11.10
CA GLN A 130 5.81 19.80 12.07
C GLN A 130 6.38 19.70 13.48
N LYS A 131 7.34 18.80 13.76
CA LYS A 131 8.15 18.92 14.99
C LYS A 131 9.30 19.90 14.71
N PRO A 132 9.16 21.21 15.00
CA PRO A 132 10.34 22.04 15.12
C PRO A 132 11.17 21.42 16.24
N PHE A 133 12.40 21.10 15.90
CA PHE A 133 13.45 20.86 16.86
C PHE A 133 13.47 22.06 17.81
N ARG A 134 12.77 21.94 18.94
CA ARG A 134 12.97 22.80 20.10
C ARG A 134 14.37 22.47 20.58
N ARG A 135 15.38 23.11 19.98
CA ARG A 135 16.69 23.31 20.62
C ARG A 135 16.39 24.00 21.93
N ASN A 136 16.30 23.19 22.97
CA ASN A 136 16.50 23.62 24.33
C ASN A 136 18.02 23.80 24.49
N ASP A 137 18.59 24.81 23.83
CA ASP A 137 19.94 25.27 24.14
C ASP A 137 19.78 26.16 25.37
N GLY A 138 20.19 25.58 26.49
CA GLY A 138 19.95 26.09 27.83
C GLY A 138 20.61 27.44 28.10
N CYS A 139 19.96 28.16 29.01
CA CYS A 139 20.58 29.17 29.84
C CYS A 139 21.78 28.57 30.58
N ALA A 140 23.00 28.85 30.12
CA ALA A 140 24.21 28.85 30.93
C ALA A 140 25.37 29.39 30.08
N GLU A 141 25.76 30.66 30.26
CA GLU A 141 27.18 31.05 30.29
C GLU A 141 27.35 32.56 30.61
N ARG A 142 27.93 32.85 31.79
CA ARG A 142 28.94 33.91 32.09
C ARG A 142 28.63 35.36 31.67
N ARG A 143 28.60 36.36 32.54
CA ARG A 143 29.50 36.75 33.65
C ARG A 143 28.82 37.84 34.48
#